data_AF-A0A3D4HGQ2-F1
#
_entry.id   AF-A0A3D4HGQ2-F1
#
_cell.length_a   1.000
_cell.length_b   1.000
_cell.length_c   1.000
_cell.angle_alpha   90.00
_cell.angle_beta   90.00
_cell.angle_gamma   90.00
#
_symmetry.space_group_name_H-M   'P 1'
#
loop_
_entity.id
_entity.type
_entity.pdbx_description
1 polymer ?
#
loop_
_entity_poly.entity_id
_entity_poly.type
_entity_poly.pdbx_seq_one_letter_code
_entity_poly.pdbx_strand_id
1 'polypeptide(L)' 'MPRGDGKLGRRVEINRRFLDAVLWILRTGALWHEMPPDLGDGRNTYCRFCRWRDRGVREALLEQVSNEPAP' A
#
# COMPACT_ATOMS: atom_id res chain seq x y z
N MET A 1 -13.42 18.81 -26.12
CA MET A 1 -13.96 17.57 -25.52
C MET A 1 -12.97 17.05 -24.49
N PRO A 2 -13.25 16.98 -23.17
CA PRO A 2 -12.29 16.39 -22.22
C PRO A 2 -12.54 14.88 -22.07
N ARG A 3 -11.48 14.10 -22.32
CA ARG A 3 -11.44 12.64 -22.17
C ARG A 3 -10.94 12.28 -20.76
N GLY A 4 -11.85 11.92 -19.87
CA GLY A 4 -11.67 10.88 -18.85
C GLY A 4 -10.38 10.83 -18.02
N ASP A 5 -10.13 11.84 -17.17
CA ASP A 5 -9.06 11.82 -16.15
C ASP A 5 -9.48 11.24 -14.79
N GLY A 6 -10.71 10.74 -14.66
CA GLY A 6 -11.24 10.22 -13.38
C GLY A 6 -10.64 8.90 -12.89
N LYS A 7 -9.85 8.19 -13.72
CA LYS A 7 -9.26 6.88 -13.36
C LYS A 7 -7.94 7.00 -12.60
N LEU A 8 -7.23 8.13 -12.70
CA LEU A 8 -5.93 8.30 -12.04
C LEU A 8 -6.10 8.68 -10.56
N GLY A 9 -6.99 9.63 -10.26
CA GLY A 9 -7.28 10.07 -8.89
C GLY A 9 -7.77 8.95 -7.96
N ARG A 10 -8.71 8.12 -8.45
CA ARG A 10 -9.21 6.95 -7.70
C ARG A 10 -8.10 5.92 -7.41
N ARG A 11 -7.14 5.77 -8.33
CA ARG A 11 -6.04 4.81 -8.18
C ARG A 11 -5.00 5.28 -7.15
N VAL A 12 -4.79 6.59 -7.04
CA VAL A 12 -3.91 7.20 -6.03
C VAL A 12 -4.51 7.06 -4.63
N GLU A 13 -5.81 7.32 -4.47
CA GLU A 13 -6.49 7.19 -3.17
C GLU A 13 -6.56 5.74 -2.68
N ILE A 14 -6.82 4.79 -3.58
CA ILE A 14 -6.74 3.35 -3.27
C ILE A 14 -5.29 2.91 -2.94
N ASN A 15 -4.28 3.59 -3.46
CA ASN A 15 -2.88 3.31 -3.12
C ASN A 15 -2.51 3.83 -1.73
N ARG A 16 -2.96 5.02 -1.33
CA ARG A 16 -2.70 5.54 0.02
C ARG A 16 -3.32 4.65 1.09
N ARG A 17 -4.61 4.31 0.96
CA ARG A 17 -5.29 3.42 1.94
C ARG A 17 -4.62 2.05 2.05
N PHE A 18 -4.11 1.51 0.93
CA PHE A 18 -3.33 0.28 0.93
C PHE A 18 -1.99 0.43 1.67
N LEU A 19 -1.28 1.53 1.47
CA LEU A 19 -0.03 1.80 2.18
C LEU A 19 -0.28 2.04 3.68
N ASP A 20 -1.32 2.78 4.05
CA ASP A 20 -1.73 2.99 5.44
C ASP A 20 -2.07 1.65 6.14
N ALA A 21 -2.79 0.77 5.45
CA ALA A 21 -3.08 -0.58 5.92
C ALA A 21 -1.82 -1.43 6.16
N VAL A 22 -0.88 -1.40 5.19
CA VAL A 22 0.40 -2.11 5.30
C VAL A 22 1.25 -1.53 6.44
N LEU A 23 1.33 -0.21 6.56
CA LEU A 23 2.06 0.48 7.62
C LEU A 23 1.48 0.19 9.00
N TRP A 24 0.15 0.15 9.14
CA TRP A 24 -0.51 -0.20 10.39
C TRP A 24 -0.13 -1.61 10.85
N ILE A 25 -0.12 -2.59 9.93
CA ILE A 25 0.27 -3.96 10.25
C ILE A 25 1.76 -4.07 10.57
N LEU A 26 2.63 -3.40 9.82
CA LEU A 26 4.07 -3.37 10.11
C LEU A 26 4.37 -2.70 11.46
N ARG A 27 3.59 -1.69 11.84
CA ARG A 27 3.74 -0.96 13.11
C ARG A 27 3.17 -1.72 14.30
N THR A 28 2.04 -2.40 14.12
CA THR A 28 1.29 -3.06 15.21
C THR A 28 1.68 -4.53 15.37
N GLY A 29 2.18 -5.17 14.30
CA GLY A 29 2.41 -6.62 14.26
C GLY A 29 1.13 -7.46 14.28
N ALA A 30 -0.03 -6.81 14.17
CA ALA A 30 -1.34 -7.47 14.21
C ALA A 30 -1.63 -8.25 12.93
N LEU A 31 -2.56 -9.21 13.03
CA LEU A 31 -2.99 -9.99 11.88
C LEU A 31 -3.81 -9.13 10.90
N TRP A 32 -3.70 -9.42 9.61
CA TRP A 32 -4.47 -8.74 8.55
C TRP A 32 -6.00 -8.82 8.75
N HIS A 33 -6.48 -9.80 9.52
CA HIS A 33 -7.89 -9.97 9.85
C HIS A 33 -8.37 -9.06 10.98
N GLU A 34 -7.47 -8.56 11.82
CA GLU A 34 -7.78 -7.63 12.91
C GLU A 34 -7.74 -6.17 12.45
N MET A 35 -7.46 -5.94 11.16
CA MET A 35 -7.39 -4.61 10.60
C MET A 35 -8.75 -3.93 10.66
N PRO A 36 -8.83 -2.65 11.11
CA PRO A 36 -10.08 -1.92 11.12
C PRO A 36 -10.61 -1.76 9.68
N PRO A 37 -11.94 -1.89 9.47
CA PRO A 37 -12.56 -1.81 8.14
C PRO A 37 -12.40 -0.44 7.48
N ASP A 38 -12.06 0.59 8.26
CA ASP A 38 -11.76 1.95 7.79
C ASP A 38 -10.52 2.00 6.86
N LEU A 39 -9.55 1.13 7.11
CA LEU A 39 -8.35 0.93 6.29
C LEU A 39 -8.63 0.06 5.05
N GLY A 40 -9.76 -0.64 5.03
CA GLY A 40 -10.23 -1.46 3.92
C GLY A 40 -10.34 -2.95 4.26
N ASP A 41 -10.47 -3.78 3.22
CA ASP A 41 -10.64 -5.22 3.37
C ASP A 41 -9.28 -5.91 3.58
N GLY A 42 -9.04 -6.42 4.79
CA GLY A 42 -7.77 -7.05 5.18
C GLY A 42 -7.35 -8.20 4.28
N ARG A 43 -8.31 -8.96 3.72
CA ARG A 43 -8.03 -10.07 2.79
C ARG A 43 -7.57 -9.55 1.43
N ASN A 44 -8.20 -8.51 0.90
CA ASN A 44 -7.78 -7.87 -0.35
C ASN A 44 -6.40 -7.20 -0.18
N THR A 45 -6.17 -6.52 0.94
CA THR A 45 -4.88 -5.91 1.26
C THR A 45 -3.79 -6.98 1.37
N TYR A 46 -4.04 -8.12 2.02
CA TYR A 46 -3.09 -9.22 2.08
C TYR A 46 -2.79 -9.82 0.70
N CYS A 47 -3.81 -10.12 -0.11
CA CYS A 47 -3.62 -10.63 -1.47
C CYS A 47 -2.82 -9.66 -2.35
N ARG A 48 -3.09 -8.36 -2.22
CA ARG A 48 -2.38 -7.30 -2.95
C ARG A 48 -0.94 -7.15 -2.43
N PHE A 49 -0.73 -7.23 -1.13
CA PHE A 49 0.60 -7.24 -0.51
C PHE A 49 1.42 -8.45 -0.95
N CYS A 50 0.82 -9.65 -1.01
CA CYS A 50 1.49 -10.84 -1.49
C CYS A 50 1.93 -10.70 -2.96
N ARG A 51 1.07 -10.16 -3.83
CA ARG A 51 1.42 -9.81 -5.22
C ARG A 51 2.50 -8.73 -5.32
N TRP A 52 2.48 -7.75 -4.42
CA TRP A 52 3.47 -6.68 -4.37
C TRP A 52 4.84 -7.19 -3.92
N ARG A 53 4.87 -8.07 -2.92
CA ARG A 53 6.06 -8.80 -2.45
C ARG A 53 6.63 -9.71 -3.54
N ASP A 54 5.77 -10.49 -4.17
CA ASP A 54 6.14 -11.46 -5.23
C ASP A 54 6.74 -10.77 -6.46
N ARG A 55 6.29 -9.55 -6.76
CA ARG A 55 6.85 -8.70 -7.83
C ARG A 55 8.22 -8.08 -7.49
N GLY A 56 8.83 -8.38 -6.35
CA GLY A 56 10.13 -7.81 -5.96
C GLY A 56 10.10 -6.30 -5.71
N VAL A 57 8.91 -5.68 -5.64
CA VAL A 57 8.78 -4.23 -5.44
C VAL A 57 9.28 -3.82 -4.06
N ARG A 58 9.37 -4.76 -3.12
CA ARG A 58 9.96 -4.53 -1.80
C ARG A 58 11.43 -4.10 -1.89
N GLU A 59 12.21 -4.68 -2.82
CA GLU A 59 13.61 -4.27 -3.05
C GLU A 59 13.68 -2.90 -3.71
N ALA A 60 12.85 -2.67 -4.74
CA ALA A 60 12.78 -1.37 -5.41
C ALA A 60 12.36 -0.24 -4.46
N LEU A 61 11.44 -0.48 -3.53
CA LEU A 61 10.94 0.54 -2.61
C LEU A 61 11.90 0.75 -1.42
N LEU A 62 12.59 -0.29 -0.96
CA LEU A 62 13.63 -0.18 0.07
C LEU A 62 14.86 0.56 -0.47
N GLU A 63 15.25 0.32 -1.73
CA GLU A 63 16.33 1.05 -2.39
C GLU A 63 16.00 2.54 -2.53
N GLN A 64 14.74 2.87 -2.83
CA GLN A 64 14.29 4.26 -2.92
C GLN A 64 14.16 4.96 -1.55
N VAL A 65 13.76 4.23 -0.50
CA VAL A 65 13.67 4.78 0.87
C VAL A 65 15.05 4.93 1.52
N SER A 66 16.02 4.06 1.22
CA SER A 66 17.41 4.22 1.67
C SER A 66 18.14 5.40 1.02
N ASN A 67 17.54 6.07 0.03
CA ASN A 67 18.08 7.30 -0.56
C ASN A 67 17.50 8.57 0.09
N GLU A 68 16.91 8.49 1.28
CA GLU A 68 16.83 9.65 2.16
C GLU A 68 18.17 9.75 2.89
N PRO A 69 19.07 10.73 2.55
CA PRO A 69 20.16 11.03 3.45
C PRO A 69 19.56 11.52 4.77
N ALA A 70 19.66 10.69 5.80
CA ALA A 70 19.58 11.17 7.18
C ALA A 70 20.66 12.26 7.37
N PRO A 71 20.38 13.26 8.24
CA PRO A 71 20.64 14.70 8.04
C PRO A 71 22.09 15.13 7.81
#